data_AF-A0A6C0BAC8-F1
#
_entry.id   AF-A0A6C0BAC8-F1
#
_cell.length_a   1.000
_cell.length_b   1.000
_cell.length_c   1.000
_cell.angle_alpha   90.00
_cell.angle_beta   90.00
_cell.angle_gamma   90.00
#
_symmetry.space_group_name_H-M   'P 1'
#
loop_
_entity.id
_entity.type
_entity.pdbx_description
1 polymer ?
#
loop_
_entity_poly.entity_id
_entity_poly.type
_entity_poly.pdbx_seq_one_letter_code
_entity_poly.pdbx_strand_id
1 'polypeptide(L)'
;MGGGLMQLVAYGAQDVYLTGNPQITFWKVTYRRYTNFAIESIEQTFNGQADFGRRVTCIISRNGDLAYRTYLQVTLPEINQLMGNTATLSTGTASVYARWLDYPGEQLIAQVEVEIGGQRIDRQYGDWMHIWNQLTMTAEQQRGYFKMIGNTTQLTFITDPSFADVDGPCDSLAPRQVCAPRNALPETTLYVPLQFWFCTNPGLALPLIALQYHEVKINLDIRPIDECLWAVTSLNCLNNATTSSAQAYSTGTGTPVTAVIAYNQSLVAASLYVDYVFLDTDERRRFAQNPHEYLITQLQFTGDESVGSSSNKIKLNFNHPVKELIWVVQPDQNVDYCSSLLCDSVLFKVLGAQPFNYTDAIDALPNAIHAFGGPQELTGPYHQGENQFSYINAQGTFNDAGALDAMPEGYLTSYWDGPSNPYSGPQFGGINPLDSATINNTSDPYHAYYMQLQQQANAVAGTGVTLKDFVGPANFNNGSTVSDAGTFVLSETSLDMHCWGQNPVVVAKLQLNGQDRFSEREGSYFSWVQPYQAHTRSPDEGINVYSFALRPEEHQPSGTCNFSRIDNATLQLVLSNATVEGTKTAKVRVYATNYNVLRIMSGMGGLAYSN
;
A
#
# COMPACT_ATOMS: atom_id res chain seq x y z
N MET A 1 -56.58 18.03 17.33
CA MET A 1 -55.96 17.91 15.99
C MET A 1 -54.64 17.19 16.16
N GLY A 2 -54.27 16.28 15.24
CA GLY A 2 -52.98 15.58 15.32
C GLY A 2 -51.80 16.52 15.12
N GLY A 3 -50.67 16.26 15.78
CA GLY A 3 -49.50 17.15 15.80
C GLY A 3 -48.98 17.55 14.41
N GLY A 4 -48.87 16.58 13.48
CA GLY A 4 -48.41 16.86 12.11
C GLY A 4 -49.36 17.75 11.28
N LEU A 5 -50.67 17.65 11.51
CA LEU A 5 -51.65 18.51 10.82
C LEU A 5 -51.59 19.94 11.34
N MET A 6 -51.35 20.14 12.64
CA MET A 6 -51.14 21.48 13.21
C MET A 6 -49.90 22.17 12.63
N GLN A 7 -48.83 21.41 12.35
CA GLN A 7 -47.62 21.95 11.71
C GLN A 7 -47.88 22.40 10.26
N LEU A 8 -48.70 21.67 9.49
CA LEU A 8 -49.06 22.08 8.12
C LEU A 8 -49.92 23.35 8.09
N VAL A 9 -50.75 23.58 9.11
CA VAL A 9 -51.56 24.80 9.25
C VAL A 9 -50.70 26.00 9.67
N ALA A 10 -49.57 25.77 10.33
CA ALA A 10 -48.62 26.81 10.73
C ALA A 10 -47.77 27.30 9.54
N TYR A 11 -48.42 27.92 8.56
CA TYR A 11 -47.78 28.47 7.35
C TYR A 11 -47.64 30.00 7.43
N GLY A 12 -46.49 30.53 7.02
CA GLY A 12 -46.17 31.96 7.07
C GLY A 12 -45.54 32.50 5.79
N ALA A 13 -45.19 33.79 5.81
CA ALA A 13 -44.58 34.46 4.65
C ALA A 13 -43.18 33.92 4.29
N GLN A 14 -42.47 33.31 5.25
CA GLN A 14 -41.14 32.72 5.03
C GLN A 14 -41.21 31.44 4.20
N ASP A 15 -42.30 30.67 4.32
CA ASP A 15 -42.49 29.40 3.63
C ASP A 15 -42.69 29.55 2.12
N VAL A 16 -42.95 30.76 1.63
CA VAL A 16 -43.06 31.06 0.19
C VAL A 16 -41.76 30.71 -0.55
N TYR A 17 -40.58 30.89 0.07
CA TYR A 17 -39.29 30.52 -0.53
C TYR A 17 -39.06 29.01 -0.62
N LEU A 18 -39.76 28.22 0.21
CA LEU A 18 -39.56 26.77 0.30
C LEU A 18 -40.67 25.99 -0.41
N THR A 19 -41.92 26.38 -0.20
CA THR A 19 -43.11 25.59 -0.55
C THR A 19 -44.25 26.39 -1.18
N GLY A 20 -44.03 27.66 -1.55
CA GLY A 20 -45.07 28.52 -2.13
C GLY A 20 -45.65 27.98 -3.44
N ASN A 21 -44.78 27.70 -4.42
CA ASN A 21 -45.14 26.99 -5.67
C ASN A 21 -44.19 25.79 -5.83
N PRO A 22 -44.51 24.63 -5.25
CA PRO A 22 -43.60 23.48 -5.23
C PRO A 22 -43.25 23.00 -6.64
N GLN A 23 -41.94 22.97 -6.96
CA GLN A 23 -41.42 22.49 -8.26
C GLN A 23 -40.91 21.04 -8.20
N ILE A 24 -40.61 20.55 -7.00
CA ILE A 24 -40.10 19.21 -6.76
C ILE A 24 -40.88 18.57 -5.60
N THR A 25 -40.84 17.24 -5.52
CA THR A 25 -41.40 16.48 -4.39
C THR A 25 -40.42 15.41 -3.96
N PHE A 26 -40.24 15.24 -2.65
CA PHE A 26 -39.40 14.20 -2.07
C PHE A 26 -40.11 12.83 -2.00
N TRP A 27 -41.42 12.79 -2.22
CA TRP A 27 -42.25 11.59 -2.05
C TRP A 27 -42.52 10.82 -3.35
N LYS A 28 -42.10 11.36 -4.49
CA LYS A 28 -42.28 10.73 -5.80
C LYS A 28 -41.02 10.88 -6.65
N VAL A 29 -40.21 9.82 -6.67
CA VAL A 29 -39.03 9.72 -7.54
C VAL A 29 -39.47 9.20 -8.92
N THR A 30 -39.07 9.88 -9.99
CA THR A 30 -39.29 9.42 -11.38
C THR A 30 -37.99 8.86 -11.93
N TYR A 31 -37.91 7.54 -12.11
CA TYR A 31 -36.75 6.88 -12.70
C TYR A 31 -36.72 7.06 -14.22
N ARG A 32 -35.55 7.39 -14.76
CA ARG A 32 -35.33 7.44 -16.21
C ARG A 32 -35.08 6.02 -16.74
N ARG A 33 -35.70 5.67 -17.85
CA ARG A 33 -35.39 4.43 -18.57
C ARG A 33 -34.02 4.57 -19.24
N TYR A 34 -33.22 3.52 -19.21
CA TYR A 34 -31.92 3.41 -19.89
C TYR A 34 -32.02 2.43 -21.06
N THR A 35 -31.03 2.45 -21.96
CA THR A 35 -30.91 1.49 -23.07
C THR A 35 -30.38 0.16 -22.55
N ASN A 36 -30.79 -0.97 -23.13
CA ASN A 36 -30.35 -2.27 -22.65
C ASN A 36 -28.85 -2.49 -22.94
N PHE A 37 -28.08 -2.92 -21.93
CA PHE A 37 -26.67 -3.26 -22.05
C PHE A 37 -26.28 -4.39 -21.11
N ALA A 38 -25.18 -5.07 -21.42
CA ALA A 38 -24.55 -6.07 -20.56
C ALA A 38 -23.05 -5.80 -20.42
N ILE A 39 -22.44 -6.22 -19.30
CA ILE A 39 -21.00 -6.06 -19.04
C ILE A 39 -20.39 -7.44 -18.80
N GLU A 40 -19.26 -7.70 -19.44
CA GLU A 40 -18.46 -8.92 -19.24
C GLU A 40 -16.97 -8.57 -19.21
N SER A 41 -16.23 -9.12 -18.25
CA SER A 41 -14.77 -8.95 -18.16
C SER A 41 -14.08 -10.05 -18.95
N ILE A 42 -13.24 -9.68 -19.91
CA ILE A 42 -12.55 -10.65 -20.77
C ILE A 42 -11.05 -10.39 -20.75
N GLU A 43 -10.29 -11.44 -20.42
CA GLU A 43 -8.84 -11.44 -20.41
C GLU A 43 -8.25 -11.17 -21.81
N GLN A 44 -7.20 -10.36 -21.84
CA GLN A 44 -6.39 -10.03 -23.00
C GLN A 44 -4.94 -10.43 -22.72
N THR A 45 -4.33 -11.09 -23.69
CA THR A 45 -2.95 -11.57 -23.61
C THR A 45 -1.96 -10.54 -24.13
N PHE A 46 -0.81 -10.42 -23.47
CA PHE A 46 0.29 -9.59 -23.96
C PHE A 46 0.98 -10.22 -25.18
N ASN A 47 1.43 -9.37 -26.09
CA ASN A 47 2.37 -9.73 -27.15
C ASN A 47 3.79 -9.68 -26.59
N GLY A 48 4.36 -10.86 -26.35
CA GLY A 48 5.67 -11.02 -25.72
C GLY A 48 5.56 -11.53 -24.28
N GLN A 49 6.70 -11.92 -23.70
CA GLN A 49 6.74 -12.34 -22.31
C GLN A 49 6.81 -11.11 -21.40
N ALA A 50 5.75 -10.91 -20.62
CA ALA A 50 5.71 -9.93 -19.54
C ALA A 50 6.65 -10.39 -18.42
N ASP A 51 7.66 -9.58 -18.14
CA ASP A 51 8.65 -9.85 -17.11
C ASP A 51 9.19 -8.52 -16.58
N PHE A 52 9.87 -8.55 -15.44
CA PHE A 52 10.48 -7.38 -14.84
C PHE A 52 11.46 -6.69 -15.81
N GLY A 53 11.43 -5.36 -15.84
CA GLY A 53 12.29 -4.53 -16.69
C GLY A 53 11.98 -4.61 -18.20
N ARG A 54 10.88 -5.25 -18.60
CA ARG A 54 10.47 -5.37 -20.01
C ARG A 54 9.25 -4.51 -20.32
N ARG A 55 9.19 -4.11 -21.60
CA ARG A 55 8.03 -3.48 -22.21
C ARG A 55 7.19 -4.53 -22.92
N VAL A 56 5.89 -4.53 -22.65
CA VAL A 56 4.90 -5.40 -23.30
C VAL A 56 3.75 -4.61 -23.89
N THR A 57 3.17 -5.13 -24.96
CA THR A 57 2.03 -4.51 -25.64
C THR A 57 0.85 -5.45 -25.62
N CYS A 58 -0.31 -4.97 -25.20
CA CYS A 58 -1.59 -5.66 -25.30
C CYS A 58 -2.44 -4.99 -26.39
N ILE A 59 -2.95 -5.78 -27.34
CA ILE A 59 -3.92 -5.30 -28.33
C ILE A 59 -5.31 -5.64 -27.79
N ILE A 60 -6.15 -4.63 -27.59
CA ILE A 60 -7.52 -4.84 -27.12
C ILE A 60 -8.32 -5.52 -28.23
N SER A 61 -8.78 -6.74 -27.97
CA SER A 61 -9.65 -7.47 -28.90
C SER A 61 -11.03 -6.82 -29.04
N ARG A 62 -11.71 -7.08 -30.15
CA ARG A 62 -13.04 -6.50 -30.42
C ARG A 62 -14.16 -7.47 -30.02
N ASN A 63 -14.14 -7.91 -28.77
CA ASN A 63 -15.12 -8.85 -28.24
C ASN A 63 -16.45 -8.18 -27.89
N GLY A 64 -16.43 -6.90 -27.49
CA GLY A 64 -17.63 -6.09 -27.24
C GLY A 64 -17.66 -4.76 -28.00
N ASP A 65 -18.68 -3.95 -27.76
CA ASP A 65 -18.91 -2.71 -28.50
C ASP A 65 -18.17 -1.51 -27.90
N LEU A 66 -18.11 -1.42 -26.56
CA LEU A 66 -17.35 -0.42 -25.81
C LEU A 66 -16.36 -1.10 -24.85
N ALA A 67 -15.22 -0.46 -24.58
CA ALA A 67 -14.28 -0.84 -23.52
C ALA A 67 -14.43 0.10 -22.31
N TYR A 68 -14.51 -0.49 -21.12
CA TYR A 68 -14.63 0.22 -19.85
C TYR A 68 -13.42 -0.09 -18.95
N ARG A 69 -13.64 -0.30 -17.65
CA ARG A 69 -12.60 -0.56 -16.64
C ARG A 69 -11.63 -1.62 -17.13
N THR A 70 -10.36 -1.31 -16.92
CA THR A 70 -9.27 -2.17 -17.35
C THR A 70 -8.37 -2.42 -16.14
N TYR A 71 -8.06 -3.69 -15.89
CA TYR A 71 -7.27 -4.15 -14.76
C TYR A 71 -6.04 -4.87 -15.27
N LEU A 72 -4.88 -4.55 -14.71
CA LEU A 72 -3.66 -5.31 -14.89
C LEU A 72 -3.64 -6.43 -13.85
N GLN A 73 -3.72 -7.68 -14.30
CA GLN A 73 -3.50 -8.85 -13.46
C GLN A 73 -2.04 -9.26 -13.55
N VAL A 74 -1.36 -9.35 -12.41
CA VAL A 74 0.05 -9.81 -12.34
C VAL A 74 0.19 -10.81 -11.21
N THR A 75 0.83 -11.93 -11.48
CA THR A 75 1.17 -12.95 -10.48
C THR A 75 2.65 -12.85 -10.14
N LEU A 76 2.93 -12.42 -8.90
CA LEU A 76 4.27 -12.31 -8.34
C LEU A 76 4.81 -13.71 -7.99
N PRO A 77 6.12 -13.97 -8.21
CA PRO A 77 6.72 -15.26 -7.88
C PRO A 77 6.86 -15.45 -6.37
N GLU A 78 6.90 -16.72 -5.95
CA GLU A 78 7.29 -17.09 -4.60
C GLU A 78 8.79 -16.80 -4.38
N ILE A 79 9.14 -16.17 -3.27
CA ILE A 79 10.53 -15.99 -2.84
C ILE A 79 10.77 -16.81 -1.58
N ASN A 80 11.48 -17.93 -1.72
CA ASN A 80 11.71 -18.87 -0.64
C ASN A 80 13.13 -18.82 -0.05
N GLN A 81 13.31 -19.54 1.06
CA GLN A 81 14.57 -19.60 1.80
C GLN A 81 15.75 -20.18 1.01
N LEU A 82 15.50 -20.92 -0.08
CA LEU A 82 16.56 -21.47 -0.93
C LEU A 82 17.13 -20.42 -1.91
N MET A 83 16.48 -19.26 -2.05
CA MET A 83 16.84 -18.22 -3.03
C MET A 83 17.90 -17.22 -2.54
N GLY A 84 18.80 -17.65 -1.65
CA GLY A 84 19.91 -16.84 -1.15
C GLY A 84 21.05 -16.69 -2.18
N ASN A 85 22.21 -17.27 -1.87
CA ASN A 85 23.36 -17.28 -2.76
C ASN A 85 23.67 -18.71 -3.25
N THR A 86 24.28 -18.85 -4.42
CA THR A 86 24.69 -20.14 -5.01
C THR A 86 25.57 -20.96 -4.04
N ALA A 87 26.36 -20.29 -3.19
CA ALA A 87 27.18 -20.95 -2.17
C ALA A 87 26.36 -21.57 -1.03
N THR A 88 25.28 -20.91 -0.59
CA THR A 88 24.42 -21.37 0.53
C THR A 88 23.45 -22.49 0.12
N LEU A 89 23.16 -22.63 -1.18
CA LEU A 89 22.36 -23.73 -1.72
C LEU A 89 23.01 -25.10 -1.51
N SER A 90 24.35 -25.16 -1.42
CA SER A 90 25.12 -26.40 -1.28
C SER A 90 25.15 -26.97 0.15
N THR A 91 24.87 -26.14 1.17
CA THR A 91 24.91 -26.51 2.59
C THR A 91 23.52 -26.69 3.21
N GLY A 92 22.43 -26.40 2.47
CA GLY A 92 21.05 -26.57 2.96
C GLY A 92 20.62 -25.58 4.05
N THR A 93 21.45 -24.58 4.35
CA THR A 93 21.18 -23.50 5.31
C THR A 93 21.29 -22.17 4.54
N ALA A 94 20.24 -21.84 3.80
CA ALA A 94 20.13 -20.54 3.15
C ALA A 94 19.06 -19.75 3.92
N SER A 95 19.46 -18.58 4.42
CA SER A 95 18.56 -17.64 5.08
C SER A 95 18.32 -16.49 4.12
N VAL A 96 17.06 -16.29 3.75
CA VAL A 96 16.63 -15.20 2.87
C VAL A 96 15.67 -14.34 3.66
N TYR A 97 15.97 -13.06 3.72
CA TYR A 97 15.09 -12.05 4.28
C TYR A 97 14.59 -11.22 3.13
N ALA A 98 13.33 -11.38 2.76
CA ALA A 98 12.74 -10.73 1.61
C ALA A 98 11.41 -10.05 1.95
N ARG A 99 11.15 -8.91 1.30
CA ARG A 99 9.85 -8.26 1.21
C ARG A 99 9.70 -7.56 -0.13
N TRP A 100 8.47 -7.41 -0.59
CA TRP A 100 8.16 -6.46 -1.65
C TRP A 100 8.14 -5.04 -1.06
N LEU A 101 8.62 -4.07 -1.83
CA LEU A 101 8.49 -2.66 -1.46
C LEU A 101 7.02 -2.25 -1.42
N ASP A 102 6.74 -1.20 -0.67
CA ASP A 102 5.38 -0.77 -0.34
C ASP A 102 4.59 -0.48 -1.62
N TYR A 103 3.28 -0.80 -1.61
CA TYR A 103 2.40 -0.68 -2.78
C TYR A 103 2.95 -1.39 -4.04
N PRO A 104 3.25 -2.71 -3.99
CA PRO A 104 3.98 -3.40 -5.05
C PRO A 104 3.28 -3.35 -6.42
N GLY A 105 1.94 -3.39 -6.46
CA GLY A 105 1.19 -3.28 -7.71
C GLY A 105 1.35 -1.93 -8.42
N GLU A 106 1.43 -0.83 -7.67
CA GLU A 106 1.68 0.50 -8.24
C GLU A 106 3.16 0.69 -8.57
N GLN A 107 4.05 0.22 -7.70
CA GLN A 107 5.50 0.30 -7.91
C GLN A 107 5.94 -0.49 -9.15
N LEU A 108 5.32 -1.63 -9.43
CA LEU A 108 5.62 -2.47 -10.59
C LEU A 108 5.47 -1.71 -11.93
N ILE A 109 4.53 -0.77 -12.00
CA ILE A 109 4.23 -0.02 -13.22
C ILE A 109 5.20 1.17 -13.35
N ALA A 110 6.13 1.09 -14.30
CA ALA A 110 6.96 2.24 -14.64
C ALA A 110 6.12 3.27 -15.39
N GLN A 111 5.47 2.84 -16.48
CA GLN A 111 4.51 3.64 -17.23
C GLN A 111 3.54 2.75 -18.00
N VAL A 112 2.35 3.28 -18.26
CA VAL A 112 1.33 2.66 -19.11
C VAL A 112 0.81 3.69 -20.11
N GLU A 113 0.71 3.29 -21.37
CA GLU A 113 0.27 4.15 -22.48
C GLU A 113 -0.92 3.56 -23.19
N VAL A 114 -1.89 4.42 -23.52
CA VAL A 114 -2.97 4.06 -24.44
C VAL A 114 -2.68 4.69 -25.80
N GLU A 115 -2.66 3.84 -26.82
CA GLU A 115 -2.45 4.21 -28.21
C GLU A 115 -3.67 3.81 -29.04
N ILE A 116 -4.13 4.72 -29.90
CA ILE A 116 -5.23 4.47 -30.84
C ILE A 116 -4.71 4.76 -32.24
N GLY A 117 -4.66 3.74 -33.10
CA GLY A 117 -4.28 3.89 -34.51
C GLY A 117 -2.88 4.46 -34.74
N GLY A 118 -1.89 4.13 -33.90
CA GLY A 118 -0.53 4.67 -34.00
C GLY A 118 -0.27 5.91 -33.16
N GLN A 119 -1.32 6.57 -32.64
CA GLN A 119 -1.20 7.81 -31.88
C GLN A 119 -1.33 7.53 -30.37
N ARG A 120 -0.35 7.97 -29.58
CA ARG A 120 -0.45 7.99 -28.11
C ARG A 120 -1.50 9.00 -27.67
N ILE A 121 -2.52 8.54 -26.96
CA ILE A 121 -3.61 9.36 -26.44
C ILE A 121 -3.32 9.81 -25.01
N ASP A 122 -2.92 8.90 -24.13
CA ASP A 122 -2.60 9.21 -22.74
C ASP A 122 -1.45 8.32 -22.25
N ARG A 123 -0.74 8.80 -21.22
CA ARG A 123 0.33 8.06 -20.54
C ARG A 123 0.25 8.31 -19.04
N GLN A 124 0.25 7.25 -18.26
CA GLN A 124 0.22 7.28 -16.81
C GLN A 124 1.44 6.55 -16.23
N TYR A 125 1.76 6.83 -14.97
CA TYR A 125 2.92 6.31 -14.25
C TYR A 125 2.45 5.69 -12.94
N GLY A 126 3.17 4.70 -12.40
CA GLY A 126 2.85 4.10 -11.08
C GLY A 126 2.80 5.15 -9.97
N ASP A 127 3.79 6.06 -9.94
CA ASP A 127 3.86 7.18 -8.99
C ASP A 127 2.63 8.09 -9.07
N TRP A 128 2.15 8.35 -10.30
CA TRP A 128 0.94 9.13 -10.51
C TRP A 128 -0.31 8.41 -9.98
N MET A 129 -0.43 7.10 -10.24
CA MET A 129 -1.57 6.31 -9.75
C MET A 129 -1.61 6.33 -8.22
N HIS A 130 -0.45 6.17 -7.57
CA HIS A 130 -0.33 6.25 -6.12
C HIS A 130 -0.84 7.61 -5.59
N ILE A 131 -0.31 8.70 -6.14
CA ILE A 131 -0.69 10.07 -5.74
C ILE A 131 -2.18 10.33 -5.98
N TRP A 132 -2.70 9.90 -7.13
CA TRP A 132 -4.10 10.09 -7.48
C TRP A 132 -5.04 9.30 -6.58
N ASN A 133 -4.67 8.06 -6.22
CA ASN A 133 -5.45 7.25 -5.27
C ASN A 133 -5.46 7.87 -3.87
N GLN A 134 -4.34 8.41 -3.39
CA GLN A 134 -4.28 9.11 -2.11
C GLN A 134 -5.25 10.31 -2.04
N LEU A 135 -5.44 11.02 -3.16
CA LEU A 135 -6.35 12.17 -3.26
C LEU A 135 -7.82 11.78 -3.42
N THR A 136 -8.11 10.74 -4.20
CA THR A 136 -9.47 10.46 -4.68
C THR A 136 -10.15 9.28 -4.00
N MET A 137 -9.40 8.40 -3.34
CA MET A 137 -9.95 7.19 -2.74
C MET A 137 -10.57 7.46 -1.36
N THR A 138 -11.77 6.92 -1.13
CA THR A 138 -12.43 6.98 0.18
C THR A 138 -11.84 5.92 1.13
N ALA A 139 -11.83 6.23 2.43
CA ALA A 139 -11.34 5.32 3.47
C ALA A 139 -12.07 3.96 3.49
N GLU A 140 -13.33 3.92 3.05
CA GLU A 140 -14.13 2.69 2.99
C GLU A 140 -13.60 1.68 1.96
N GLN A 141 -13.08 2.16 0.83
CA GLN A 141 -12.56 1.31 -0.25
C GLN A 141 -11.06 0.98 -0.10
N GLN A 142 -10.34 1.79 0.68
CA GLN A 142 -8.89 1.69 0.88
C GLN A 142 -8.41 0.27 1.23
N ARG A 143 -9.03 -0.38 2.22
CA ARG A 143 -8.59 -1.72 2.64
C ARG A 143 -8.76 -2.77 1.54
N GLY A 144 -9.80 -2.66 0.74
CA GLY A 144 -10.01 -3.53 -0.42
C GLY A 144 -8.97 -3.26 -1.51
N TYR A 145 -8.70 -1.98 -1.77
CA TYR A 145 -7.69 -1.54 -2.72
C TYR A 145 -6.29 -2.05 -2.37
N PHE A 146 -5.87 -1.91 -1.11
CA PHE A 146 -4.55 -2.37 -0.64
C PHE A 146 -4.35 -3.88 -0.85
N LYS A 147 -5.40 -4.69 -0.67
CA LYS A 147 -5.36 -6.12 -1.01
C LYS A 147 -5.22 -6.36 -2.52
N MET A 148 -5.88 -5.57 -3.36
CA MET A 148 -5.79 -5.72 -4.81
C MET A 148 -4.38 -5.41 -5.34
N ILE A 149 -3.73 -4.37 -4.80
CA ILE A 149 -2.38 -3.97 -5.22
C ILE A 149 -1.25 -4.61 -4.40
N GLY A 150 -1.58 -5.47 -3.44
CA GLY A 150 -0.61 -6.24 -2.67
C GLY A 150 0.05 -5.51 -1.50
N ASN A 151 -0.47 -4.36 -1.08
CA ASN A 151 -0.04 -3.68 0.15
C ASN A 151 -0.62 -4.41 1.37
N THR A 152 -0.01 -5.53 1.75
CA THR A 152 -0.46 -6.39 2.84
C THR A 152 0.74 -6.86 3.64
N THR A 153 0.55 -7.14 4.94
CA THR A 153 1.60 -7.65 5.84
C THR A 153 2.31 -8.87 5.27
N GLN A 154 1.62 -9.73 4.51
CA GLN A 154 2.22 -10.92 3.91
C GLN A 154 3.25 -10.64 2.80
N LEU A 155 3.11 -9.52 2.09
CA LEU A 155 3.97 -9.18 0.95
C LEU A 155 4.95 -8.07 1.29
N THR A 156 4.53 -7.09 2.08
CA THR A 156 5.32 -5.89 2.37
C THR A 156 6.13 -6.00 3.65
N PHE A 157 5.89 -7.00 4.51
CA PHE A 157 6.73 -7.25 5.68
C PHE A 157 7.82 -8.27 5.38
N ILE A 158 8.92 -8.18 6.13
CA ILE A 158 10.06 -9.09 6.01
C ILE A 158 9.70 -10.53 6.37
N THR A 159 10.21 -11.45 5.56
CA THR A 159 10.22 -12.90 5.83
C THR A 159 11.41 -13.29 6.70
N ASP A 160 11.26 -14.30 7.55
CA ASP A 160 12.33 -14.82 8.40
C ASP A 160 12.39 -16.36 8.31
N PRO A 161 13.58 -16.97 8.21
CA PRO A 161 13.73 -18.44 8.20
C PRO A 161 13.08 -19.15 9.40
N SER A 162 12.92 -18.46 10.53
CA SER A 162 12.33 -19.00 11.76
C SER A 162 10.80 -18.89 11.83
N PHE A 163 10.17 -18.26 10.83
CA PHE A 163 8.71 -18.19 10.71
C PHE A 163 8.09 -19.47 10.14
N ALA A 164 6.76 -19.54 10.14
CA ALA A 164 6.03 -20.72 9.68
C ALA A 164 6.18 -20.91 8.16
N ASP A 165 6.12 -22.17 7.71
CA ASP A 165 6.15 -22.52 6.29
C ASP A 165 4.92 -21.98 5.53
N VAL A 166 5.10 -21.76 4.23
CA VAL A 166 4.00 -21.41 3.31
C VAL A 166 3.17 -22.66 3.02
N ASP A 167 1.87 -22.62 3.33
CA ASP A 167 0.95 -23.71 3.04
C ASP A 167 0.76 -23.87 1.52
N GLY A 168 1.11 -25.05 1.00
CA GLY A 168 0.80 -25.44 -0.38
C GLY A 168 -0.63 -25.98 -0.46
N PRO A 169 -1.28 -25.97 -1.63
CA PRO A 169 -2.66 -26.47 -1.79
C PRO A 169 -2.87 -27.96 -1.45
N CYS A 170 -1.81 -28.70 -1.11
CA CYS A 170 -1.82 -30.12 -0.76
C CYS A 170 -1.03 -30.46 0.51
N ASP A 171 -0.42 -29.50 1.21
CA ASP A 171 0.33 -29.77 2.44
C ASP A 171 -0.58 -29.63 3.67
N SER A 172 -0.28 -30.38 4.73
CA SER A 172 -1.07 -30.41 5.98
C SER A 172 -0.27 -29.96 7.19
N LEU A 173 0.99 -29.57 6.99
CA LEU A 173 1.91 -29.23 8.09
C LEU A 173 1.99 -27.73 8.38
N ALA A 174 1.59 -26.85 7.46
CA ALA A 174 1.60 -25.40 7.69
C ALA A 174 0.28 -24.91 8.33
N PRO A 175 0.32 -23.84 9.15
CA PRO A 175 -0.90 -23.22 9.67
C PRO A 175 -1.75 -22.66 8.53
N ARG A 176 -2.98 -23.16 8.39
CA ARG A 176 -3.95 -22.70 7.37
C ARG A 176 -4.41 -21.24 7.55
N GLN A 177 -4.02 -20.60 8.64
CA GLN A 177 -4.44 -19.24 8.96
C GLN A 177 -3.53 -18.21 8.30
N VAL A 178 -4.16 -17.27 7.60
CA VAL A 178 -3.55 -16.20 6.81
C VAL A 178 -2.78 -15.18 7.68
N CYS A 179 -3.02 -15.15 9.00
CA CYS A 179 -2.40 -14.18 9.90
C CYS A 179 -1.02 -14.54 10.42
N ALA A 180 -0.56 -15.80 10.30
CA ALA A 180 0.74 -16.19 10.81
C ALA A 180 1.88 -15.63 9.95
N PRO A 181 2.98 -15.13 10.57
CA PRO A 181 4.16 -14.71 9.81
C PRO A 181 4.78 -15.90 9.09
N ARG A 182 5.28 -15.67 7.88
CA ARG A 182 5.74 -16.73 6.97
C ARG A 182 7.22 -16.62 6.64
N ASN A 183 7.86 -17.76 6.46
CA ASN A 183 9.26 -17.84 6.07
C ASN A 183 9.50 -17.63 4.57
N ALA A 184 8.47 -17.47 3.74
CA ALA A 184 8.64 -17.17 2.33
C ALA A 184 7.54 -16.23 1.85
N LEU A 185 7.85 -15.43 0.83
CA LEU A 185 6.86 -14.58 0.19
C LEU A 185 6.00 -15.48 -0.70
N PRO A 186 4.68 -15.55 -0.48
CA PRO A 186 3.82 -16.45 -1.24
C PRO A 186 3.59 -15.94 -2.66
N GLU A 187 3.43 -16.86 -3.61
CA GLU A 187 2.91 -16.54 -4.95
C GLU A 187 1.54 -15.87 -4.80
N THR A 188 1.42 -14.63 -5.28
CA THR A 188 0.21 -13.82 -5.10
C THR A 188 -0.17 -13.12 -6.39
N THR A 189 -1.45 -13.17 -6.73
CA THR A 189 -2.02 -12.47 -7.88
C THR A 189 -2.59 -11.12 -7.45
N LEU A 190 -2.10 -10.06 -8.09
CA LEU A 190 -2.50 -8.67 -7.90
C LEU A 190 -3.42 -8.21 -9.04
N TYR A 191 -4.31 -7.27 -8.74
CA TYR A 191 -5.21 -6.63 -9.69
C TYR A 191 -5.07 -5.10 -9.58
N VAL A 192 -4.33 -4.49 -10.51
CA VAL A 192 -4.07 -3.05 -10.49
C VAL A 192 -5.01 -2.34 -11.47
N PRO A 193 -5.95 -1.50 -11.00
CA PRO A 193 -6.86 -0.79 -11.88
C PRO A 193 -6.16 0.36 -12.61
N LEU A 194 -6.32 0.42 -13.93
CA LEU A 194 -5.82 1.54 -14.73
C LEU A 194 -6.77 2.75 -14.63
N GLN A 195 -6.23 3.96 -14.65
CA GLN A 195 -6.98 5.19 -14.36
C GLN A 195 -7.15 6.09 -15.59
N PHE A 196 -7.28 5.51 -16.79
CA PHE A 196 -7.57 6.27 -18.00
C PHE A 196 -8.98 6.87 -17.96
N TRP A 197 -9.23 7.88 -18.81
CA TRP A 197 -10.52 8.58 -18.86
C TRP A 197 -11.73 7.65 -19.09
N PHE A 198 -11.55 6.55 -19.80
CA PHE A 198 -12.59 5.57 -20.08
C PHE A 198 -12.76 4.52 -18.96
N CYS A 199 -11.84 4.44 -18.00
CA CYS A 199 -11.93 3.54 -16.85
C CYS A 199 -12.71 4.15 -15.67
N THR A 200 -12.70 5.48 -15.55
CA THR A 200 -13.31 6.18 -14.40
C THR A 200 -14.80 6.41 -14.56
N ASN A 201 -15.26 6.78 -15.77
CA ASN A 201 -16.66 7.11 -16.03
C ASN A 201 -17.25 6.25 -17.18
N PRO A 202 -18.36 5.51 -16.96
CA PRO A 202 -18.99 4.71 -18.01
C PRO A 202 -19.51 5.57 -19.18
N GLY A 203 -19.83 6.85 -18.96
CA GLY A 203 -20.24 7.77 -20.01
C GLY A 203 -19.13 8.10 -21.02
N LEU A 204 -17.87 7.77 -20.70
CA LEU A 204 -16.70 7.93 -21.56
C LEU A 204 -16.08 6.60 -21.99
N ALA A 205 -16.82 5.49 -21.84
CA ALA A 205 -16.38 4.18 -22.32
C ALA A 205 -15.97 4.26 -23.80
N LEU A 206 -14.84 3.64 -24.14
CA LEU A 206 -14.20 3.79 -25.43
C LEU A 206 -14.95 2.97 -26.49
N PRO A 207 -15.54 3.58 -27.54
CA PRO A 207 -16.34 2.83 -28.50
C PRO A 207 -15.48 2.10 -29.53
N LEU A 208 -15.15 0.85 -29.24
CA LEU A 208 -14.38 -0.04 -30.11
C LEU A 208 -15.10 -0.26 -31.46
N ILE A 209 -16.43 -0.32 -31.45
CA ILE A 209 -17.24 -0.47 -32.68
C ILE A 209 -17.09 0.72 -33.64
N ALA A 210 -16.82 1.92 -33.11
CA ALA A 210 -16.64 3.13 -33.90
C ALA A 210 -15.19 3.30 -34.38
N LEU A 211 -14.26 2.47 -33.89
CA LEU A 211 -12.82 2.49 -34.22
C LEU A 211 -12.44 1.31 -35.13
N GLN A 212 -13.20 1.06 -36.20
CA GLN A 212 -13.01 -0.13 -37.06
C GLN A 212 -11.65 -0.20 -37.76
N TYR A 213 -11.04 0.94 -38.08
CA TYR A 213 -9.75 1.00 -38.78
C TYR A 213 -8.57 1.31 -37.86
N HIS A 214 -8.84 1.67 -36.59
CA HIS A 214 -7.80 1.88 -35.58
C HIS A 214 -7.80 0.74 -34.56
N GLU A 215 -6.64 0.18 -34.33
CA GLU A 215 -6.43 -0.72 -33.20
C GLU A 215 -6.19 0.10 -31.93
N VAL A 216 -6.70 -0.38 -30.81
CA VAL A 216 -6.40 0.17 -29.48
C VAL A 216 -5.34 -0.71 -28.84
N LYS A 217 -4.20 -0.12 -28.48
CA LYS A 217 -3.06 -0.80 -27.87
C LYS A 217 -2.80 -0.19 -26.50
N ILE A 218 -2.53 -1.06 -25.54
CA ILE A 218 -2.03 -0.67 -24.23
C ILE A 218 -0.59 -1.13 -24.14
N ASN A 219 0.34 -0.18 -24.06
CA ASN A 219 1.76 -0.46 -23.87
C ASN A 219 2.08 -0.31 -22.40
N LEU A 220 2.63 -1.34 -21.78
CA LEU A 220 3.00 -1.38 -20.38
C LEU A 220 4.51 -1.58 -20.25
N ASP A 221 5.15 -0.71 -19.48
CA ASP A 221 6.55 -0.84 -19.10
C ASP A 221 6.62 -1.24 -17.63
N ILE A 222 7.21 -2.40 -17.38
CA ILE A 222 7.34 -2.99 -16.03
C ILE A 222 8.70 -2.60 -15.47
N ARG A 223 8.76 -2.15 -14.21
CA ARG A 223 10.02 -1.83 -13.53
C ARG A 223 10.92 -3.06 -13.37
N PRO A 224 12.25 -2.89 -13.31
CA PRO A 224 13.15 -3.98 -12.94
C PRO A 224 12.88 -4.44 -11.50
N ILE A 225 13.13 -5.73 -11.24
CA ILE A 225 12.87 -6.34 -9.93
C ILE A 225 13.65 -5.69 -8.79
N ASP A 226 14.82 -5.11 -9.08
CA ASP A 226 15.66 -4.37 -8.13
C ASP A 226 14.96 -3.13 -7.53
N GLU A 227 13.98 -2.56 -8.24
CA GLU A 227 13.17 -1.43 -7.78
C GLU A 227 11.86 -1.86 -7.09
N CYS A 228 11.58 -3.17 -7.00
CA CYS A 228 10.34 -3.71 -6.45
C CYS A 228 10.56 -4.66 -5.26
N LEU A 229 11.71 -5.35 -5.21
CA LEU A 229 12.02 -6.36 -4.20
C LEU A 229 13.21 -5.91 -3.34
N TRP A 230 13.10 -6.08 -2.03
CA TRP A 230 14.25 -6.01 -1.12
C TRP A 230 14.51 -7.40 -0.54
N ALA A 231 15.63 -8.02 -0.92
CA ALA A 231 16.00 -9.38 -0.52
C ALA A 231 17.49 -9.50 -0.16
N VAL A 232 17.77 -9.93 1.07
CA VAL A 232 19.13 -10.04 1.62
C VAL A 232 19.40 -11.38 2.29
N THR A 233 20.66 -11.78 2.38
CA THR A 233 21.08 -13.06 2.97
C THR A 233 21.42 -12.98 4.46
N SER A 234 21.63 -11.78 5.00
CA SER A 234 21.88 -11.56 6.43
C SER A 234 21.41 -10.18 6.85
N LEU A 235 20.88 -10.08 8.07
CA LEU A 235 20.56 -8.83 8.76
C LEU A 235 21.67 -8.38 9.73
N ASN A 236 22.70 -9.21 9.94
CA ASN A 236 23.75 -8.95 10.93
C ASN A 236 25.02 -8.37 10.30
N CYS A 237 25.25 -7.08 10.55
CA CYS A 237 26.37 -6.31 10.02
C CYS A 237 27.53 -6.11 10.99
N LEU A 238 27.64 -6.92 12.05
CA LEU A 238 28.69 -6.77 13.05
C LEU A 238 30.05 -7.23 12.51
N ASN A 239 31.12 -6.48 12.77
CA ASN A 239 32.49 -6.82 12.35
C ASN A 239 33.24 -7.76 13.33
N ASN A 240 32.66 -8.05 14.51
CA ASN A 240 33.26 -8.87 15.56
C ASN A 240 32.20 -9.76 16.20
N ALA A 241 31.93 -10.92 15.61
CA ALA A 241 31.17 -11.97 16.28
C ALA A 241 32.00 -12.52 17.45
N THR A 242 31.52 -12.33 18.68
CA THR A 242 32.19 -12.81 19.91
C THR A 242 31.95 -14.30 20.17
N THR A 243 31.14 -14.96 19.35
CA THR A 243 30.81 -16.39 19.44
C THR A 243 30.92 -17.05 18.06
N SER A 244 31.37 -18.31 18.03
CA SER A 244 31.62 -19.08 16.80
C SER A 244 30.35 -19.36 15.96
N SER A 245 29.16 -19.29 16.55
CA SER A 245 27.87 -19.40 15.84
C SER A 245 27.44 -18.09 15.18
N ALA A 246 27.78 -16.93 15.75
CA ALA A 246 27.48 -15.61 15.16
C ALA A 246 28.43 -15.26 14.01
N GLN A 247 29.60 -15.91 13.93
CA GLN A 247 30.62 -15.67 12.91
C GLN A 247 30.20 -16.19 11.51
N ALA A 248 29.23 -17.12 11.45
CA ALA A 248 28.67 -17.63 10.19
C ALA A 248 27.68 -16.66 9.51
N TYR A 249 27.18 -15.65 10.24
CA TYR A 249 26.14 -14.72 9.77
C TYR A 249 26.57 -13.25 9.78
N SER A 250 27.81 -12.97 10.20
CA SER A 250 28.35 -11.63 10.37
C SER A 250 29.06 -11.18 9.09
N THR A 251 28.52 -10.12 8.46
CA THR A 251 29.09 -9.50 7.26
C THR A 251 29.65 -8.13 7.58
N GLY A 252 30.71 -7.72 6.88
CA GLY A 252 31.36 -6.45 7.12
C GLY A 252 30.44 -5.26 6.83
N THR A 253 30.54 -4.19 7.62
CA THR A 253 29.84 -2.92 7.36
C THR A 253 30.12 -2.43 5.93
N GLY A 254 29.08 -2.03 5.19
CA GLY A 254 29.21 -1.55 3.80
C GLY A 254 29.42 -2.64 2.74
N THR A 255 29.35 -3.93 3.11
CA THR A 255 29.37 -5.02 2.12
C THR A 255 27.96 -5.30 1.57
N PRO A 256 27.81 -5.61 0.27
CA PRO A 256 26.52 -5.99 -0.30
C PRO A 256 26.13 -7.40 0.16
N VAL A 257 24.92 -7.56 0.67
CA VAL A 257 24.38 -8.83 1.19
C VAL A 257 23.19 -9.35 0.38
N THR A 258 23.24 -9.16 -0.94
CA THR A 258 22.11 -9.43 -1.84
C THR A 258 21.78 -10.91 -2.00
N ALA A 259 20.49 -11.24 -1.98
CA ALA A 259 19.99 -12.58 -2.31
C ALA A 259 19.92 -12.75 -3.84
N VAL A 260 21.04 -13.07 -4.47
CA VAL A 260 21.20 -13.08 -5.94
C VAL A 260 20.20 -13.98 -6.67
N ILE A 261 19.80 -15.11 -6.08
CA ILE A 261 18.84 -16.03 -6.72
C ILE A 261 17.42 -15.44 -6.72
N ALA A 262 17.04 -14.70 -5.66
CA ALA A 262 15.75 -14.03 -5.57
C ALA A 262 15.59 -12.93 -6.64
N TYR A 263 16.66 -12.18 -6.93
CA TYR A 263 16.65 -11.15 -7.98
C TYR A 263 16.68 -11.71 -9.42
N ASN A 264 16.87 -13.02 -9.60
CA ASN A 264 16.79 -13.66 -10.91
C ASN A 264 15.41 -14.29 -11.18
N GLN A 265 14.41 -14.04 -10.33
CA GLN A 265 13.05 -14.52 -10.55
C GLN A 265 12.32 -13.68 -11.61
N SER A 266 11.46 -14.34 -12.37
CA SER A 266 10.57 -13.74 -13.36
C SER A 266 9.13 -13.70 -12.85
N LEU A 267 8.30 -12.85 -13.45
CA LEU A 267 6.85 -12.88 -13.21
C LEU A 267 6.27 -14.24 -13.62
N VAL A 268 5.36 -14.79 -12.80
CA VAL A 268 4.71 -16.08 -13.08
C VAL A 268 3.73 -15.94 -14.23
N ALA A 269 2.90 -14.89 -14.18
CA ALA A 269 1.95 -14.54 -15.21
C ALA A 269 1.63 -13.05 -15.18
N ALA A 270 1.26 -12.50 -16.33
CA ALA A 270 0.62 -11.19 -16.40
C ALA A 270 -0.38 -11.16 -17.56
N SER A 271 -1.54 -10.55 -17.34
CA SER A 271 -2.57 -10.35 -18.34
C SER A 271 -3.39 -9.10 -18.05
N LEU A 272 -4.19 -8.68 -19.03
CA LEU A 272 -5.02 -7.48 -18.90
C LEU A 272 -6.49 -7.86 -18.99
N TYR A 273 -7.28 -7.50 -17.99
CA TYR A 273 -8.73 -7.70 -18.01
C TYR A 273 -9.40 -6.42 -18.48
N VAL A 274 -10.27 -6.52 -19.47
CA VAL A 274 -11.04 -5.39 -19.98
C VAL A 274 -12.51 -5.71 -19.82
N ASP A 275 -13.25 -4.80 -19.18
CA ASP A 275 -14.70 -4.86 -19.09
C ASP A 275 -15.30 -4.37 -20.41
N TYR A 276 -15.92 -5.27 -21.15
CA TYR A 276 -16.62 -4.96 -22.39
C TYR A 276 -18.09 -4.66 -22.11
N VAL A 277 -18.60 -3.60 -22.74
CA VAL A 277 -20.04 -3.28 -22.74
C VAL A 277 -20.65 -3.69 -24.06
N PHE A 278 -21.70 -4.50 -23.99
CA PHE A 278 -22.49 -4.96 -25.12
C PHE A 278 -23.76 -4.12 -25.24
N LEU A 279 -23.97 -3.52 -26.41
CA LEU A 279 -25.10 -2.63 -26.66
C LEU A 279 -26.18 -3.34 -27.47
N ASP A 280 -27.43 -2.93 -27.27
CA ASP A 280 -28.53 -3.38 -28.13
C ASP A 280 -28.34 -2.89 -29.58
N THR A 281 -28.95 -3.60 -30.53
CA THR A 281 -28.73 -3.45 -31.97
C THR A 281 -28.92 -2.01 -32.46
N ASP A 282 -29.92 -1.29 -31.95
CA ASP A 282 -30.22 0.07 -32.38
C ASP A 282 -29.19 1.09 -31.86
N GLU A 283 -28.76 0.96 -30.61
CA GLU A 283 -27.74 1.82 -30.03
C GLU A 283 -26.37 1.52 -30.65
N ARG A 284 -26.04 0.23 -30.79
CA ARG A 284 -24.86 -0.26 -31.50
C ARG A 284 -24.72 0.33 -32.91
N ARG A 285 -25.81 0.35 -33.69
CA ARG A 285 -25.85 0.98 -35.03
C ARG A 285 -25.59 2.48 -34.97
N ARG A 286 -26.17 3.18 -33.99
CA ARG A 286 -25.94 4.63 -33.81
C ARG A 286 -24.49 4.92 -33.45
N PHE A 287 -23.87 4.12 -32.59
CA PHE A 287 -22.46 4.26 -32.24
C PHE A 287 -21.53 4.04 -33.44
N ALA A 288 -21.84 3.09 -34.32
CA ALA A 288 -21.03 2.83 -35.51
C ALA A 288 -21.15 3.92 -36.60
N GLN A 289 -22.33 4.54 -36.73
CA GLN A 289 -22.64 5.47 -37.84
C GLN A 289 -22.39 6.94 -37.50
N ASN A 290 -22.70 7.35 -36.27
CA ASN A 290 -22.64 8.75 -35.89
C ASN A 290 -21.22 9.16 -35.47
N PRO A 291 -20.82 10.41 -35.74
CA PRO A 291 -19.59 10.97 -35.21
C PRO A 291 -19.72 11.18 -33.68
N HIS A 292 -18.66 10.87 -32.94
CA HIS A 292 -18.58 11.10 -31.49
C HIS A 292 -17.47 12.07 -31.14
N GLU A 293 -17.74 12.92 -30.15
CA GLU A 293 -16.75 13.79 -29.52
C GLU A 293 -16.77 13.53 -28.01
N TYR A 294 -15.63 13.07 -27.49
CA TYR A 294 -15.45 12.84 -26.06
C TYR A 294 -14.55 13.93 -25.49
N LEU A 295 -15.03 14.62 -24.46
CA LEU A 295 -14.17 15.43 -23.61
C LEU A 295 -13.42 14.50 -22.65
N ILE A 296 -12.13 14.29 -22.91
CA ILE A 296 -11.26 13.38 -22.17
C ILE A 296 -10.29 14.16 -21.30
N THR A 297 -9.71 13.47 -20.32
CA THR A 297 -8.60 13.96 -19.51
C THR A 297 -7.31 13.27 -19.92
N GLN A 298 -6.21 14.01 -19.90
CA GLN A 298 -4.85 13.51 -20.15
C GLN A 298 -3.93 13.92 -19.01
N LEU A 299 -2.89 13.11 -18.78
CA LEU A 299 -1.81 13.44 -17.86
C LEU A 299 -0.63 14.02 -18.63
N GLN A 300 -0.11 15.15 -18.14
CA GLN A 300 1.16 15.72 -18.59
C GLN A 300 2.20 15.61 -17.48
N PHE A 301 3.37 15.10 -17.85
CA PHE A 301 4.55 14.99 -17.01
C PHE A 301 5.77 15.28 -17.86
N THR A 302 6.59 16.26 -17.47
CA THR A 302 7.77 16.70 -18.24
C THR A 302 9.06 15.96 -17.87
N GLY A 303 9.00 15.03 -16.91
CA GLY A 303 10.17 14.34 -16.36
C GLY A 303 10.57 14.87 -14.97
N ASP A 304 11.51 14.17 -14.36
CA ASP A 304 12.08 14.52 -13.06
C ASP A 304 13.04 15.71 -13.20
N GLU A 305 12.87 16.75 -12.37
CA GLU A 305 13.79 17.88 -12.28
C GLU A 305 14.68 17.72 -11.04
N SER A 306 15.99 17.59 -11.24
CA SER A 306 16.94 17.43 -10.13
C SER A 306 17.24 18.77 -9.46
N VAL A 307 17.17 18.80 -8.14
CA VAL A 307 17.39 20.00 -7.31
C VAL A 307 18.42 19.71 -6.21
N GLY A 308 19.34 20.65 -6.00
CA GLY A 308 20.36 20.60 -4.95
C GLY A 308 20.53 21.92 -4.19
N SER A 309 19.66 22.90 -4.47
CA SER A 309 19.61 24.17 -3.76
C SER A 309 18.29 24.32 -3.02
N SER A 310 18.29 25.10 -1.94
CA SER A 310 17.07 25.37 -1.16
C SER A 310 16.04 26.22 -1.92
N SER A 311 16.43 27.05 -2.88
CA SER A 311 15.50 27.83 -3.71
C SER A 311 15.64 27.44 -5.17
N ASN A 312 14.53 26.98 -5.78
CA ASN A 312 14.52 26.50 -7.16
C ASN A 312 13.38 27.16 -7.94
N LYS A 313 13.64 27.47 -9.21
CA LYS A 313 12.65 27.98 -10.15
C LYS A 313 12.48 26.97 -11.28
N ILE A 314 11.35 26.28 -11.28
CA ILE A 314 11.05 25.21 -12.23
C ILE A 314 10.15 25.80 -13.32
N LYS A 315 10.57 25.67 -14.58
CA LYS A 315 9.77 26.10 -15.72
C LYS A 315 8.79 25.00 -16.10
N LEU A 316 7.50 25.33 -16.11
CA LEU A 316 6.44 24.40 -16.49
C LEU A 316 6.18 24.52 -17.99
N ASN A 317 6.38 23.42 -18.72
CA ASN A 317 6.13 23.35 -20.17
C ASN A 317 4.85 22.55 -20.48
N PHE A 318 3.77 22.86 -19.76
CA PHE A 318 2.47 22.25 -19.99
C PHE A 318 1.70 22.96 -21.10
N ASN A 319 0.71 22.26 -21.64
CA ASN A 319 -0.21 22.73 -22.66
C ASN A 319 -1.66 22.45 -22.27
N HIS A 320 -2.60 22.91 -23.09
CA HIS A 320 -4.03 22.70 -22.97
C HIS A 320 -4.68 23.35 -21.72
N PRO A 321 -6.02 23.28 -21.60
CA PRO A 321 -6.72 23.67 -20.37
C PRO A 321 -6.43 22.68 -19.23
N VAL A 322 -5.51 23.07 -18.35
CA VAL A 322 -5.10 22.33 -17.15
C VAL A 322 -6.11 22.55 -16.02
N LYS A 323 -6.52 21.46 -15.37
CA LYS A 323 -7.45 21.43 -14.24
C LYS A 323 -6.73 21.73 -12.93
N GLU A 324 -5.58 21.10 -12.73
CA GLU A 324 -4.78 21.22 -11.51
C GLU A 324 -3.30 20.94 -11.78
N LEU A 325 -2.45 21.39 -10.86
CA LEU A 325 -1.06 21.00 -10.76
C LEU A 325 -0.86 20.19 -9.48
N ILE A 326 -0.18 19.07 -9.59
CA ILE A 326 0.20 18.23 -8.45
C ILE A 326 1.71 18.07 -8.50
N TRP A 327 2.39 18.28 -7.39
CA TRP A 327 3.83 18.09 -7.34
C TRP A 327 4.29 17.43 -6.04
N VAL A 328 5.38 16.69 -6.18
CA VAL A 328 6.08 16.03 -5.08
C VAL A 328 7.56 16.34 -5.19
N VAL A 329 8.23 16.36 -4.04
CA VAL A 329 9.68 16.47 -3.96
C VAL A 329 10.17 15.21 -3.25
N GLN A 330 10.95 14.41 -3.94
CA GLN A 330 11.45 13.15 -3.43
C GLN A 330 12.96 13.27 -3.17
N PRO A 331 13.42 13.19 -1.92
CA PRO A 331 14.85 13.12 -1.62
C PRO A 331 15.47 11.87 -2.24
N ASP A 332 16.64 12.00 -2.88
CA ASP A 332 17.32 10.85 -3.49
C ASP A 332 17.75 9.82 -2.43
N GLN A 333 17.95 10.25 -1.18
CA GLN A 333 18.29 9.38 -0.05
C GLN A 333 17.19 8.37 0.30
N ASN A 334 15.93 8.65 -0.03
CA ASN A 334 14.81 7.76 0.25
C ASN A 334 14.73 6.61 -0.78
N VAL A 335 15.30 6.81 -1.98
CA VAL A 335 15.11 5.94 -3.15
C VAL A 335 16.44 5.41 -3.71
N ASP A 336 17.47 5.30 -2.86
CA ASP A 336 18.74 4.70 -3.25
C ASP A 336 18.69 3.17 -3.09
N TYR A 337 18.17 2.50 -4.12
CA TYR A 337 18.03 1.04 -4.16
C TYR A 337 19.35 0.30 -3.94
N CYS A 338 20.46 0.83 -4.46
CA CYS A 338 21.78 0.20 -4.33
C CYS A 338 22.28 0.24 -2.89
N SER A 339 22.18 1.40 -2.21
CA SER A 339 22.62 1.50 -0.82
C SER A 339 21.72 0.74 0.14
N SER A 340 20.46 0.48 -0.20
CA SER A 340 19.53 -0.34 0.59
C SER A 340 20.00 -1.78 0.81
N LEU A 341 20.92 -2.27 -0.03
CA LEU A 341 21.49 -3.62 0.00
C LEU A 341 22.86 -3.68 0.69
N LEU A 342 23.41 -2.53 1.06
CA LEU A 342 24.68 -2.42 1.77
C LEU A 342 24.45 -2.56 3.27
N CYS A 343 25.19 -3.48 3.89
CA CYS A 343 25.07 -3.74 5.32
C CYS A 343 25.31 -2.46 6.14
N ASP A 344 24.43 -2.21 7.12
CA ASP A 344 24.47 -1.07 8.08
C ASP A 344 24.18 0.31 7.46
N SER A 345 23.80 0.38 6.18
CA SER A 345 23.27 1.62 5.60
C SER A 345 21.95 2.02 6.24
N VAL A 346 21.54 3.28 6.08
CA VAL A 346 20.27 3.76 6.67
C VAL A 346 19.07 3.03 6.06
N LEU A 347 19.03 2.92 4.72
CA LEU A 347 17.96 2.20 4.01
C LEU A 347 17.94 0.70 4.34
N PHE A 348 19.10 0.09 4.62
CA PHE A 348 19.16 -1.30 5.07
C PHE A 348 18.47 -1.49 6.43
N LYS A 349 18.64 -0.55 7.37
CA LYS A 349 18.02 -0.61 8.71
C LYS A 349 16.50 -0.47 8.68
N VAL A 350 15.97 0.27 7.71
CA VAL A 350 14.53 0.42 7.47
C VAL A 350 14.01 -0.60 6.44
N LEU A 351 14.80 -1.64 6.16
CA LEU A 351 14.43 -2.78 5.33
C LEU A 351 14.16 -2.44 3.86
N GLY A 352 14.79 -1.42 3.29
CA GLY A 352 14.71 -1.13 1.86
C GLY A 352 14.47 0.33 1.51
N ALA A 353 14.43 0.61 0.21
CA ALA A 353 14.07 1.92 -0.31
C ALA A 353 12.57 2.23 -0.09
N GLN A 354 12.23 3.52 -0.05
CA GLN A 354 10.87 4.02 0.22
C GLN A 354 10.36 4.82 -0.99
N PRO A 355 9.91 4.14 -2.07
CA PRO A 355 9.59 4.78 -3.35
C PRO A 355 8.42 5.77 -3.28
N PHE A 356 7.51 5.61 -2.33
CA PHE A 356 6.34 6.49 -2.14
C PHE A 356 6.48 7.46 -0.97
N ASN A 357 7.65 7.53 -0.33
CA ASN A 357 7.92 8.53 0.71
C ASN A 357 8.37 9.85 0.07
N TYR A 358 7.47 10.83 0.07
CA TYR A 358 7.68 12.19 -0.45
C TYR A 358 8.01 13.20 0.66
N THR A 359 8.42 12.74 1.84
CA THR A 359 8.79 13.60 2.98
C THR A 359 10.30 13.82 3.06
N ASP A 360 10.72 14.79 3.88
CA ASP A 360 12.12 15.15 4.06
C ASP A 360 12.91 14.27 5.04
N ALA A 361 12.28 13.20 5.56
CA ALA A 361 12.91 12.19 6.39
C ALA A 361 12.51 10.78 5.97
N ILE A 362 13.34 9.81 6.33
CA ILE A 362 13.10 8.38 6.12
C ILE A 362 12.05 7.91 7.13
N ASP A 363 11.12 7.03 6.71
CA ASP A 363 10.21 6.35 7.62
C ASP A 363 11.00 5.48 8.60
N ALA A 364 10.90 5.81 9.88
CA ALA A 364 11.55 5.03 10.92
C ALA A 364 10.77 3.76 11.29
N LEU A 365 9.49 3.64 10.89
CA LEU A 365 8.67 2.48 11.19
C LEU A 365 9.09 1.29 10.30
N PRO A 366 9.61 0.20 10.87
CA PRO A 366 10.03 -0.94 10.06
C PRO A 366 8.84 -1.80 9.65
N ASN A 367 8.81 -2.23 8.39
CA ASN A 367 7.85 -3.21 7.89
C ASN A 367 8.26 -4.63 8.32
N ALA A 368 8.19 -4.89 9.63
CA ALA A 368 8.55 -6.17 10.21
C ALA A 368 7.70 -6.46 11.45
N ILE A 369 7.15 -7.67 11.50
CA ILE A 369 6.39 -8.13 12.67
C ILE A 369 7.25 -8.21 13.93
N HIS A 370 8.57 -8.38 13.77
CA HIS A 370 9.59 -8.31 14.83
C HIS A 370 9.56 -7.01 15.64
N ALA A 371 9.05 -5.92 15.07
CA ALA A 371 8.95 -4.65 15.79
C ALA A 371 7.84 -4.65 16.84
N PHE A 372 6.89 -5.58 16.74
CA PHE A 372 5.67 -5.61 17.54
C PHE A 372 5.51 -6.89 18.36
N GLY A 373 6.46 -7.82 18.35
CA GLY A 373 6.36 -9.08 19.10
C GLY A 373 7.72 -9.67 19.46
N GLY A 374 7.76 -10.45 20.54
CA GLY A 374 8.97 -11.09 21.02
C GLY A 374 9.44 -12.24 20.12
N PRO A 375 10.75 -12.52 20.02
CA PRO A 375 11.25 -13.63 19.20
C PRO A 375 10.60 -14.98 19.53
N GLN A 376 10.40 -15.27 20.82
CA GLN A 376 9.78 -16.52 21.29
C GLN A 376 8.29 -16.61 20.94
N GLU A 377 7.59 -15.48 20.83
CA GLU A 377 6.16 -15.41 20.46
C GLU A 377 5.98 -15.60 18.95
N LEU A 378 6.92 -15.09 18.15
CA LEU A 378 6.86 -15.16 16.69
C LEU A 378 7.39 -16.49 16.11
N THR A 379 8.38 -17.10 16.77
CA THR A 379 9.18 -18.23 16.21
C THR A 379 9.13 -19.52 17.03
N GLY A 380 8.60 -19.44 18.25
CA GLY A 380 8.50 -20.54 19.21
C GLY A 380 9.81 -20.91 19.89
N PRO A 381 9.76 -21.62 21.04
CA PRO A 381 10.95 -22.14 21.67
C PRO A 381 11.60 -23.20 20.77
N TYR A 382 12.89 -23.04 20.49
CA TYR A 382 13.73 -24.10 19.91
C TYR A 382 13.96 -25.21 20.96
N HIS A 383 12.91 -25.95 21.33
CA HIS A 383 12.98 -27.04 22.29
C HIS A 383 12.46 -28.34 21.66
N GLN A 384 13.42 -29.17 21.23
CA GLN A 384 13.35 -30.62 21.03
C GLN A 384 12.05 -31.19 20.42
N GLY A 385 11.85 -30.96 19.12
CA GLY A 385 11.20 -31.97 18.26
C GLY A 385 9.68 -31.94 18.17
N GLU A 386 9.00 -30.94 18.72
CA GLU A 386 7.58 -30.68 18.44
C GLU A 386 7.45 -29.30 17.79
N ASN A 387 6.96 -29.26 16.53
CA ASN A 387 6.59 -28.02 15.84
C ASN A 387 5.38 -27.39 16.55
N GLN A 388 5.60 -26.72 17.69
CA GLN A 388 4.57 -25.90 18.32
C GLN A 388 4.71 -24.47 17.83
N PHE A 389 3.93 -24.15 16.82
CA PHE A 389 3.66 -22.79 16.36
C PHE A 389 3.29 -21.90 17.56
N SER A 390 4.14 -20.93 17.89
CA SER A 390 3.93 -20.03 19.03
C SER A 390 3.01 -18.86 18.75
N TYR A 391 2.71 -18.61 17.48
CA TYR A 391 1.86 -17.50 17.03
C TYR A 391 0.42 -17.96 16.76
N ILE A 392 0.24 -19.15 16.19
CA ILE A 392 -1.08 -19.80 15.99
C ILE A 392 -0.96 -21.26 16.38
N ASN A 393 -1.72 -21.71 17.36
CA ASN A 393 -1.66 -23.10 17.82
C ASN A 393 -2.22 -24.10 16.77
N ALA A 394 -2.07 -25.41 17.03
CA ALA A 394 -2.56 -26.48 16.15
C ALA A 394 -4.10 -26.48 15.93
N GLN A 395 -4.85 -25.76 16.76
CA GLN A 395 -6.31 -25.60 16.63
C GLN A 395 -6.69 -24.39 15.76
N GLY A 396 -5.71 -23.60 15.30
CA GLY A 396 -5.92 -22.44 14.44
C GLY A 396 -6.33 -21.18 15.20
N THR A 397 -6.08 -21.09 16.52
CA THR A 397 -6.25 -19.87 17.31
C THR A 397 -4.89 -19.30 17.71
N PHE A 398 -4.87 -18.01 18.06
CA PHE A 398 -3.74 -17.39 18.74
C PHE A 398 -3.32 -18.21 19.97
N ASN A 399 -2.02 -18.37 20.17
CA ASN A 399 -1.45 -19.09 21.29
C ASN A 399 -1.53 -18.25 22.58
N ASP A 400 -1.36 -16.93 22.47
CA ASP A 400 -1.60 -15.95 23.53
C ASP A 400 -2.50 -14.79 23.06
N ALA A 401 -3.80 -15.05 23.02
CA ALA A 401 -4.76 -14.07 22.51
C ALA A 401 -4.89 -12.81 23.40
N GLY A 402 -4.34 -12.81 24.63
CA GLY A 402 -4.60 -11.78 25.64
C GLY A 402 -3.40 -10.93 26.02
N ALA A 403 -3.60 -9.62 26.13
CA ALA A 403 -2.58 -8.72 26.67
C ALA A 403 -2.29 -9.10 28.14
N LEU A 404 -1.17 -9.75 28.38
CA LEU A 404 -0.65 -10.04 29.72
C LEU A 404 0.07 -8.80 30.26
N ASP A 405 -0.36 -8.32 31.43
CA ASP A 405 0.43 -7.33 32.17
C ASP A 405 1.72 -7.98 32.69
N ALA A 406 2.84 -7.26 32.57
CA ALA A 406 4.09 -7.65 33.22
C ALA A 406 3.84 -7.83 34.72
N MET A 407 3.90 -9.08 35.20
CA MET A 407 3.76 -9.35 36.63
C MET A 407 4.99 -8.78 37.35
N PRO A 408 4.86 -7.82 38.28
CA PRO A 408 5.92 -7.56 39.24
C PRO A 408 6.12 -8.85 40.04
N GLU A 409 7.36 -9.28 40.24
CA GLU A 409 7.66 -10.40 41.12
C GLU A 409 6.92 -10.22 42.46
N GLY A 410 6.00 -11.14 42.76
CA GLY A 410 5.43 -11.29 44.10
C GLY A 410 3.92 -11.08 44.29
N TYR A 411 3.11 -10.80 43.28
CA TYR A 411 1.64 -10.76 43.47
C TYR A 411 0.85 -11.40 42.33
N LEU A 412 0.20 -12.54 42.63
CA LEU A 412 -0.88 -13.12 41.81
C LEU A 412 -2.12 -12.22 41.88
N THR A 413 -2.32 -11.43 40.83
CA THR A 413 -3.67 -11.05 40.40
C THR A 413 -3.67 -11.03 38.87
N SER A 414 -4.14 -12.11 38.23
CA SER A 414 -4.61 -12.03 36.84
C SER A 414 -5.91 -11.22 36.84
N TYR A 415 -6.01 -10.20 36.00
CA TYR A 415 -7.14 -9.26 36.02
C TYR A 415 -8.45 -9.86 35.46
N TRP A 416 -8.40 -11.03 34.82
CA TRP A 416 -9.54 -11.63 34.09
C TRP A 416 -9.92 -13.06 34.52
N ASP A 417 -9.33 -13.62 35.58
CA ASP A 417 -9.73 -14.93 36.08
C ASP A 417 -10.81 -14.86 37.18
N GLY A 418 -11.78 -15.76 37.10
CA GLY A 418 -12.79 -15.94 38.13
C GLY A 418 -13.92 -16.89 37.69
N PRO A 419 -14.51 -17.67 38.61
CA PRO A 419 -15.57 -18.64 38.31
C PRO A 419 -16.88 -18.01 37.79
N SER A 420 -16.98 -16.68 37.80
CA SER A 420 -18.09 -15.90 37.24
C SER A 420 -17.68 -15.00 36.08
N ASN A 421 -16.45 -15.14 35.54
CA ASN A 421 -15.98 -14.32 34.42
C ASN A 421 -16.22 -15.03 33.06
N PRO A 422 -17.13 -14.52 32.21
CA PRO A 422 -17.40 -15.12 30.90
C PRO A 422 -16.22 -15.03 29.89
N TYR A 423 -15.16 -14.29 30.22
CA TYR A 423 -13.96 -14.13 29.39
C TYR A 423 -12.86 -15.17 29.65
N SER A 424 -13.13 -16.22 30.46
CA SER A 424 -12.22 -17.34 30.74
C SER A 424 -12.20 -18.44 29.67
N GLY A 425 -13.06 -18.34 28.65
CA GLY A 425 -13.17 -19.31 27.54
C GLY A 425 -12.22 -19.05 26.35
N PRO A 426 -11.94 -17.80 25.96
CA PRO A 426 -10.87 -17.47 25.02
C PRO A 426 -9.52 -17.38 25.75
N GLN A 427 -8.44 -17.88 25.15
CA GLN A 427 -7.07 -17.96 25.72
C GLN A 427 -6.42 -16.58 25.95
N PHE A 428 -6.93 -15.82 26.92
CA PHE A 428 -6.44 -14.47 27.26
C PHE A 428 -5.38 -14.44 28.39
N GLY A 429 -4.67 -15.55 28.67
CA GLY A 429 -3.53 -15.56 29.61
C GLY A 429 -2.84 -16.93 29.83
N GLY A 430 -1.56 -16.87 30.27
CA GLY A 430 -0.50 -17.90 30.17
C GLY A 430 -0.50 -19.14 31.11
N ILE A 431 0.67 -19.80 31.16
CA ILE A 431 0.87 -21.23 31.50
C ILE A 431 0.44 -21.65 32.92
N ASN A 432 -0.14 -22.86 32.96
CA ASN A 432 -0.46 -23.66 34.14
C ASN A 432 0.81 -24.21 34.82
N PRO A 433 0.85 -24.42 36.14
CA PRO A 433 2.14 -24.33 36.83
C PRO A 433 2.97 -25.64 36.92
N LEU A 434 3.96 -25.69 37.80
CA LEU A 434 5.19 -26.50 37.75
C LEU A 434 5.23 -28.01 37.92
N ASP A 435 6.31 -28.59 37.37
CA ASP A 435 6.73 -29.98 37.54
C ASP A 435 7.52 -30.23 38.84
N SER A 436 7.03 -31.25 39.55
CA SER A 436 7.55 -31.94 40.74
C SER A 436 9.02 -32.35 40.76
N ALA A 437 9.72 -32.42 39.63
CA ALA A 437 11.12 -32.86 39.57
C ALA A 437 12.11 -31.86 40.20
N THR A 438 11.81 -30.56 40.15
CA THR A 438 12.73 -29.49 40.60
C THR A 438 12.67 -29.27 42.12
N ILE A 439 11.53 -29.53 42.75
CA ILE A 439 11.28 -29.33 44.20
C ILE A 439 12.12 -30.30 45.05
N ASN A 440 12.39 -31.50 44.53
CA ASN A 440 13.05 -32.58 45.28
C ASN A 440 14.57 -32.64 45.08
N ASN A 441 15.18 -31.70 44.35
CA ASN A 441 16.62 -31.68 44.12
C ASN A 441 17.36 -31.02 45.30
N THR A 442 17.98 -31.84 46.15
CA THR A 442 18.72 -31.41 47.35
C THR A 442 20.07 -30.75 47.06
N SER A 443 20.53 -30.75 45.81
CA SER A 443 21.77 -30.11 45.38
C SER A 443 21.59 -28.65 44.92
N ASP A 444 20.35 -28.17 44.87
CA ASP A 444 20.03 -26.79 44.50
C ASP A 444 20.31 -25.84 45.68
N PRO A 445 21.11 -24.76 45.49
CA PRO A 445 21.40 -23.77 46.54
C PRO A 445 20.16 -23.06 47.11
N TYR A 446 19.00 -23.15 46.44
CA TYR A 446 17.72 -22.61 46.89
C TYR A 446 16.74 -23.67 47.43
N HIS A 447 17.16 -24.94 47.59
CA HIS A 447 16.31 -26.03 48.10
C HIS A 447 15.68 -25.74 49.47
N ALA A 448 16.42 -25.10 50.38
CA ALA A 448 15.91 -24.70 51.69
C ALA A 448 14.81 -23.61 51.58
N TYR A 449 14.90 -22.73 50.58
CA TYR A 449 13.91 -21.71 50.29
C TYR A 449 12.64 -22.33 49.69
N TYR A 450 12.78 -23.31 48.79
CA TYR A 450 11.64 -24.06 48.22
C TYR A 450 10.90 -24.90 49.27
N MET A 451 11.62 -25.55 50.19
CA MET A 451 11.04 -26.26 51.34
C MET A 451 10.28 -25.32 52.30
N GLN A 452 10.77 -24.10 52.48
CA GLN A 452 10.14 -23.08 53.33
C GLN A 452 8.85 -22.54 52.70
N LEU A 453 8.86 -22.30 51.39
CA LEU A 453 7.67 -21.96 50.61
C LEU A 453 6.65 -23.10 50.58
N GLN A 454 7.10 -24.35 50.51
CA GLN A 454 6.24 -25.53 50.56
C GLN A 454 5.57 -25.70 51.92
N GLN A 455 6.29 -25.45 53.02
CA GLN A 455 5.72 -25.42 54.37
C GLN A 455 4.74 -24.27 54.58
N GLN A 456 5.03 -23.08 54.02
CA GLN A 456 4.13 -21.93 54.08
C GLN A 456 2.85 -22.17 53.29
N ALA A 457 2.92 -22.78 52.12
CA ALA A 457 1.73 -23.12 51.35
C ALA A 457 0.98 -24.34 51.91
N ASN A 458 1.64 -25.27 52.59
CA ASN A 458 0.97 -26.30 53.38
C ASN A 458 0.23 -25.72 54.61
N ALA A 459 0.69 -24.58 55.16
CA ALA A 459 -0.04 -23.85 56.21
C ALA A 459 -1.29 -23.12 55.69
N VAL A 460 -1.36 -22.86 54.38
CA VAL A 460 -2.51 -22.26 53.67
C VAL A 460 -3.40 -23.33 53.00
N ALA A 461 -3.00 -24.61 53.01
CA ALA A 461 -3.71 -25.72 52.36
C ALA A 461 -5.12 -26.02 52.93
N GLY A 462 -5.52 -25.40 54.04
CA GLY A 462 -6.90 -25.42 54.54
C GLY A 462 -7.89 -24.57 53.72
N THR A 463 -7.41 -23.73 52.80
CA THR A 463 -8.24 -22.83 51.97
C THR A 463 -8.22 -23.16 50.47
N GLY A 464 -7.63 -24.30 50.07
CA GLY A 464 -7.76 -24.83 48.70
C GLY A 464 -6.86 -24.20 47.64
N VAL A 465 -5.78 -23.50 48.02
CA VAL A 465 -4.77 -22.98 47.08
C VAL A 465 -3.57 -23.93 47.04
N THR A 466 -3.15 -24.39 45.85
CA THR A 466 -2.04 -25.34 45.67
C THR A 466 -0.79 -24.69 45.07
N LEU A 467 0.38 -25.06 45.61
CA LEU A 467 1.77 -24.67 45.26
C LEU A 467 2.22 -24.75 43.81
N LYS A 468 1.35 -25.16 42.90
CA LYS A 468 1.71 -25.21 41.50
C LYS A 468 2.11 -23.76 41.09
N ASP A 469 1.40 -22.73 41.51
CA ASP A 469 1.47 -21.34 40.98
C ASP A 469 2.79 -20.54 41.15
N PHE A 470 3.90 -21.06 41.69
CA PHE A 470 4.98 -20.19 42.20
C PHE A 470 6.45 -20.45 41.84
N VAL A 471 6.85 -21.56 41.22
CA VAL A 471 8.30 -21.92 41.18
C VAL A 471 8.76 -22.53 39.86
N GLY A 472 8.78 -21.80 38.73
CA GLY A 472 9.00 -22.42 37.43
C GLY A 472 9.83 -21.66 36.41
N PRO A 473 10.80 -22.33 35.77
CA PRO A 473 12.02 -21.66 35.32
C PRO A 473 11.90 -21.27 33.86
N ALA A 474 11.38 -20.09 33.59
CA ALA A 474 11.66 -19.34 32.37
C ALA A 474 11.05 -17.96 32.56
N ASN A 475 11.83 -16.91 32.28
CA ASN A 475 11.27 -15.61 32.00
C ASN A 475 10.19 -15.78 30.92
N PHE A 476 8.92 -15.73 31.29
CA PHE A 476 7.84 -15.81 30.30
C PHE A 476 7.75 -14.56 29.42
N ASN A 477 8.56 -13.53 29.69
CA ASN A 477 8.59 -12.33 28.86
C ASN A 477 10.03 -11.79 28.80
N ASN A 478 10.92 -12.46 28.05
CA ASN A 478 12.22 -11.91 27.64
C ASN A 478 12.05 -10.69 26.66
N GLY A 479 11.20 -9.71 26.99
CA GLY A 479 11.19 -8.40 26.35
C GLY A 479 9.95 -7.98 25.56
N SER A 480 8.85 -8.74 25.56
CA SER A 480 7.58 -8.31 24.94
C SER A 480 6.42 -8.44 25.94
N THR A 481 5.66 -7.36 26.12
CA THR A 481 4.42 -7.31 26.93
C THR A 481 3.18 -7.36 26.05
N VAL A 482 3.35 -7.56 24.74
CA VAL A 482 2.26 -7.60 23.77
C VAL A 482 2.05 -9.04 23.36
N SER A 483 0.80 -9.49 23.47
CA SER A 483 0.40 -10.85 23.13
C SER A 483 0.47 -11.08 21.61
N ASP A 484 0.44 -12.33 21.13
CA ASP A 484 0.53 -12.61 19.68
C ASP A 484 -0.63 -11.98 18.87
N ALA A 485 -1.83 -11.93 19.46
CA ALA A 485 -2.98 -11.21 18.90
C ALA A 485 -2.80 -9.69 18.96
N GLY A 486 -2.15 -9.17 20.02
CA GLY A 486 -1.72 -7.79 20.09
C GLY A 486 -0.71 -7.44 18.99
N THR A 487 0.29 -8.28 18.79
CA THR A 487 1.27 -8.19 17.71
C THR A 487 0.60 -8.23 16.33
N PHE A 488 -0.38 -9.13 16.12
CA PHE A 488 -1.17 -9.17 14.89
C PHE A 488 -1.87 -7.82 14.64
N VAL A 489 -2.62 -7.34 15.63
CA VAL A 489 -3.38 -6.08 15.50
C VAL A 489 -2.43 -4.91 15.25
N LEU A 490 -1.33 -4.80 16.00
CA LEU A 490 -0.33 -3.75 15.81
C LEU A 490 0.32 -3.82 14.42
N SER A 491 0.69 -5.01 13.95
CA SER A 491 1.25 -5.20 12.62
C SER A 491 0.27 -4.81 11.51
N GLU A 492 -0.99 -5.25 11.58
CA GLU A 492 -2.03 -4.93 10.59
C GLU A 492 -2.40 -3.44 10.60
N THR A 493 -2.42 -2.81 11.78
CA THR A 493 -2.69 -1.36 11.91
C THR A 493 -1.51 -0.51 11.47
N SER A 494 -0.28 -1.02 11.60
CA SER A 494 0.92 -0.30 11.20
C SER A 494 1.06 -0.10 9.70
N LEU A 495 0.37 -0.90 8.87
CA LEU A 495 0.38 -0.76 7.40
C LEU A 495 -0.05 0.64 6.91
N ASP A 496 -0.96 1.27 7.64
CA ASP A 496 -1.51 2.60 7.31
C ASP A 496 -0.83 3.72 8.13
N MET A 497 0.16 3.38 8.96
CA MET A 497 0.85 4.32 9.83
C MET A 497 2.28 4.54 9.34
N HIS A 498 2.73 5.79 9.44
CA HIS A 498 4.05 6.17 8.98
C HIS A 498 4.70 7.11 10.00
N CYS A 499 5.99 6.90 10.27
CA CYS A 499 6.82 7.81 11.06
C CYS A 499 7.71 8.64 10.12
N TRP A 500 7.04 9.42 9.26
CA TRP A 500 7.67 10.22 8.21
C TRP A 500 8.15 11.60 8.68
N GLY A 501 8.89 12.26 7.79
CA GLY A 501 9.29 13.65 7.94
C GLY A 501 8.16 14.64 7.65
N GLN A 502 8.53 15.90 7.46
CA GLN A 502 7.60 16.94 7.06
C GLN A 502 7.61 17.11 5.52
N ASN A 503 6.68 17.91 5.01
CA ASN A 503 6.68 18.27 3.60
C ASN A 503 8.01 18.98 3.23
N PRO A 504 8.76 18.47 2.24
CA PRO A 504 10.01 19.08 1.80
C PRO A 504 9.84 20.50 1.29
N VAL A 505 8.65 20.84 0.78
CA VAL A 505 8.32 22.18 0.29
C VAL A 505 7.94 23.04 1.49
N VAL A 506 8.82 23.95 1.89
CA VAL A 506 8.52 24.93 2.94
C VAL A 506 7.55 25.96 2.40
N VAL A 507 7.82 26.47 1.20
CA VAL A 507 7.04 27.53 0.57
C VAL A 507 6.99 27.36 -0.94
N ALA A 508 5.84 27.62 -1.56
CA ALA A 508 5.66 27.58 -3.00
C ALA A 508 4.92 28.81 -3.55
N LYS A 509 5.24 29.13 -4.80
CA LYS A 509 4.68 30.27 -5.55
C LYS A 509 4.60 29.96 -7.04
N LEU A 510 3.46 30.27 -7.67
CA LEU A 510 3.28 30.16 -9.12
C LEU A 510 3.31 31.53 -9.78
N GLN A 511 4.15 31.69 -10.80
CA GLN A 511 4.17 32.89 -11.65
C GLN A 511 3.78 32.54 -13.08
N LEU A 512 2.92 33.36 -13.67
CA LEU A 512 2.49 33.28 -15.07
C LEU A 512 2.89 34.58 -15.77
N ASN A 513 3.69 34.48 -16.84
CA ASN A 513 4.26 35.60 -17.59
C ASN A 513 4.95 36.65 -16.70
N GLY A 514 5.65 36.17 -15.66
CA GLY A 514 6.39 37.00 -14.70
C GLY A 514 5.52 37.67 -13.63
N GLN A 515 4.21 37.46 -13.64
CA GLN A 515 3.29 37.96 -12.61
C GLN A 515 2.86 36.85 -11.66
N ASP A 516 2.65 37.20 -10.39
CA ASP A 516 2.28 36.25 -9.35
C ASP A 516 0.82 35.82 -9.54
N ARG A 517 0.59 34.53 -9.80
CA ARG A 517 -0.77 33.97 -9.87
C ARG A 517 -1.39 33.88 -8.48
N PHE A 518 -0.57 33.61 -7.48
CA PHE A 518 -0.94 33.70 -6.07
C PHE A 518 0.28 34.18 -5.27
N SER A 519 0.01 34.84 -4.14
CA SER A 519 1.05 35.19 -3.17
C SER A 519 1.70 33.92 -2.65
N GLU A 520 2.98 34.00 -2.33
CA GLU A 520 3.74 32.93 -1.70
C GLU A 520 3.00 32.32 -0.49
N ARG A 521 2.95 30.99 -0.40
CA ARG A 521 2.26 30.23 0.66
C ARG A 521 3.07 29.03 1.11
N GLU A 522 2.89 28.65 2.37
CA GLU A 522 3.54 27.49 2.97
C GLU A 522 3.13 26.19 2.27
N GLY A 523 4.00 25.18 2.27
CA GLY A 523 3.73 23.86 1.69
C GLY A 523 2.51 23.18 2.31
N SER A 524 2.31 23.36 3.62
CA SER A 524 1.14 22.87 4.36
C SER A 524 -0.20 23.32 3.76
N TYR A 525 -0.25 24.50 3.14
CA TYR A 525 -1.44 24.97 2.44
C TYR A 525 -1.79 24.08 1.23
N PHE A 526 -0.78 23.65 0.48
CA PHE A 526 -0.95 22.80 -0.70
C PHE A 526 -1.12 21.32 -0.35
N SER A 527 -0.60 20.89 0.81
CA SER A 527 -0.78 19.53 1.35
C SER A 527 -2.17 19.33 1.97
N TRP A 528 -2.65 20.30 2.77
CA TRP A 528 -3.85 20.08 3.59
C TRP A 528 -5.07 20.88 3.08
N VAL A 529 -4.91 22.17 2.83
CA VAL A 529 -6.05 23.06 2.57
C VAL A 529 -6.58 22.88 1.15
N GLN A 530 -5.71 22.78 0.16
CA GLN A 530 -6.12 22.57 -1.24
C GLN A 530 -6.84 21.22 -1.42
N PRO A 531 -6.29 20.07 -0.95
CA PRO A 531 -7.02 18.81 -0.99
C PRO A 531 -8.33 18.83 -0.21
N TYR A 532 -8.36 19.42 0.99
CA TYR A 532 -9.61 19.56 1.75
C TYR A 532 -10.72 20.32 0.98
N GLN A 533 -10.35 21.27 0.12
CA GLN A 533 -11.29 22.07 -0.65
C GLN A 533 -11.75 21.40 -1.94
N ALA A 534 -10.86 20.66 -2.61
CA ALA A 534 -11.06 20.23 -4.01
C ALA A 534 -11.12 18.70 -4.19
N HIS A 535 -10.62 17.92 -3.24
CA HIS A 535 -10.50 16.47 -3.32
C HIS A 535 -11.34 15.73 -2.27
N THR A 536 -11.54 14.44 -2.50
CA THR A 536 -12.27 13.55 -1.60
C THR A 536 -11.52 13.32 -0.28
N ARG A 537 -10.18 13.26 -0.32
CA ARG A 537 -9.32 13.01 0.84
C ARG A 537 -8.07 13.90 0.82
N SER A 538 -7.56 14.25 2.00
CA SER A 538 -6.22 14.82 2.15
C SER A 538 -5.17 13.71 2.06
N PRO A 539 -4.15 13.86 1.18
CA PRO A 539 -3.12 12.86 0.99
C PRO A 539 -2.17 12.81 2.18
N ASP A 540 -1.28 11.83 2.18
CA ASP A 540 -0.16 11.80 3.12
C ASP A 540 0.82 12.96 2.84
N GLU A 541 1.65 13.28 3.83
CA GLU A 541 2.51 14.47 3.80
C GLU A 541 3.53 14.42 2.64
N GLY A 542 3.78 15.56 2.00
CA GLY A 542 4.71 15.69 0.87
C GLY A 542 4.06 15.75 -0.51
N ILE A 543 2.77 15.40 -0.62
CA ILE A 543 1.96 15.59 -1.83
C ILE A 543 1.34 16.99 -1.81
N ASN A 544 1.69 17.81 -2.81
CA ASN A 544 1.22 19.18 -2.90
C ASN A 544 0.27 19.34 -4.10
N VAL A 545 -0.86 20.00 -3.87
CA VAL A 545 -1.89 20.21 -4.91
C VAL A 545 -2.23 21.69 -5.04
N TYR A 546 -2.43 22.13 -6.28
CA TYR A 546 -3.07 23.40 -6.60
C TYR A 546 -4.11 23.23 -7.70
N SER A 547 -5.39 23.38 -7.33
CA SER A 547 -6.49 23.25 -8.29
C SER A 547 -6.88 24.60 -8.91
N PHE A 548 -7.02 24.63 -10.23
CA PHE A 548 -7.71 25.71 -10.96
C PHE A 548 -9.22 25.44 -11.10
N ALA A 549 -9.65 24.21 -10.83
CA ALA A 549 -11.02 23.75 -10.91
C ALA A 549 -11.70 23.76 -9.53
N LEU A 550 -13.01 24.04 -9.50
CA LEU A 550 -13.80 23.87 -8.26
C LEU A 550 -13.93 22.39 -7.83
N ARG A 551 -13.99 21.46 -8.79
CA ARG A 551 -14.14 20.01 -8.60
C ARG A 551 -13.29 19.26 -9.62
N PRO A 552 -11.97 19.12 -9.39
CA PRO A 552 -11.08 18.45 -10.34
C PRO A 552 -11.41 16.97 -10.56
N GLU A 553 -12.07 16.29 -9.63
CA GLU A 553 -12.41 14.86 -9.77
C GLU A 553 -13.60 14.61 -10.70
N GLU A 554 -14.52 15.58 -10.82
CA GLU A 554 -15.70 15.42 -11.67
C GLU A 554 -15.32 15.48 -13.16
N HIS A 555 -16.06 14.72 -13.98
CA HIS A 555 -15.94 14.78 -15.43
C HIS A 555 -16.41 16.14 -15.98
N GLN A 556 -17.43 16.73 -15.36
CA GLN A 556 -17.97 18.02 -15.77
C GLN A 556 -16.93 19.13 -15.47
N PRO A 557 -16.51 19.92 -16.47
CA PRO A 557 -15.54 20.99 -16.24
C PRO A 557 -16.08 22.07 -15.30
N SER A 558 -15.27 22.43 -14.30
CA SER A 558 -15.63 23.41 -13.27
C SER A 558 -14.53 24.47 -13.05
N GLY A 559 -13.70 24.73 -14.06
CA GLY A 559 -12.56 25.66 -14.01
C GLY A 559 -11.30 25.06 -14.61
N THR A 560 -10.54 25.85 -15.39
CA THR A 560 -9.27 25.44 -16.00
C THR A 560 -8.37 26.66 -16.20
N CYS A 561 -7.07 26.43 -16.32
CA CYS A 561 -6.09 27.41 -16.79
C CYS A 561 -5.48 26.94 -18.11
N ASN A 562 -5.55 27.76 -19.17
CA ASN A 562 -5.04 27.35 -20.48
C ASN A 562 -3.54 27.63 -20.60
N PHE A 563 -2.72 26.59 -20.44
CA PHE A 563 -1.26 26.70 -20.51
C PHE A 563 -0.74 26.91 -21.94
N SER A 564 -1.48 26.53 -22.98
CA SER A 564 -1.11 26.82 -24.39
C SER A 564 -1.11 28.32 -24.71
N ARG A 565 -1.68 29.16 -23.83
CA ARG A 565 -1.72 30.63 -23.97
C ARG A 565 -0.75 31.36 -23.04
N ILE A 566 0.04 30.62 -22.27
CA ILE A 566 0.99 31.17 -21.31
C ILE A 566 2.39 30.91 -21.84
N ASP A 567 3.13 31.97 -22.14
CA ASP A 567 4.48 31.86 -22.69
C ASP A 567 5.48 31.38 -21.64
N ASN A 568 5.30 31.80 -20.39
CA ASN A 568 6.20 31.44 -19.30
C ASN A 568 5.43 31.16 -18.00
N ALA A 569 5.28 29.89 -17.66
CA ALA A 569 4.81 29.45 -16.35
C ALA A 569 6.01 28.95 -15.51
N THR A 570 6.17 29.50 -14.31
CA THR A 570 7.25 29.07 -13.38
C THR A 570 6.69 28.76 -12.01
N LEU A 571 7.06 27.58 -11.49
CA LEU A 571 6.82 27.16 -10.12
C LEU A 571 8.09 27.43 -9.32
N GLN A 572 8.00 28.32 -8.35
CA GLN A 572 9.10 28.66 -7.44
C GLN A 572 8.89 27.90 -6.15
N LEU A 573 9.90 27.13 -5.74
CA LEU A 573 9.88 26.29 -4.56
C LEU A 573 11.03 26.69 -3.63
N VAL A 574 10.73 26.79 -2.35
CA VAL A 574 11.72 26.83 -1.27
C VAL A 574 11.64 25.51 -0.52
N LEU A 575 12.73 24.77 -0.52
CA LEU A 575 12.85 23.43 0.05
C LEU A 575 13.49 23.47 1.43
N SER A 576 13.18 22.46 2.26
CA SER A 576 13.75 22.30 3.59
C SER A 576 15.24 21.94 3.51
N ASN A 577 16.02 22.35 4.51
CA ASN A 577 17.44 21.99 4.58
C ASN A 577 17.65 20.47 4.66
N ALA A 578 16.75 19.75 5.34
CA ALA A 578 16.81 18.29 5.45
C ALA A 578 16.82 17.60 4.06
N THR A 579 16.16 18.22 3.08
CA THR A 579 16.00 17.72 1.72
C THR A 579 17.23 17.96 0.84
N VAL A 580 17.87 19.14 0.92
CA VAL A 580 18.88 19.60 -0.08
C VAL A 580 20.17 20.19 0.53
N GLU A 581 20.51 19.88 1.78
CA GLU A 581 21.74 20.39 2.41
C GLU A 581 23.01 19.63 1.97
N GLY A 582 24.07 20.38 1.64
CA GLY A 582 25.40 19.83 1.35
C GLY A 582 25.44 19.06 0.03
N THR A 583 25.64 17.74 0.11
CA THR A 583 25.65 16.84 -1.05
C THR A 583 24.31 16.15 -1.29
N LYS A 584 23.29 16.44 -0.47
CA LYS A 584 21.96 15.87 -0.64
C LYS A 584 21.26 16.52 -1.83
N THR A 585 20.63 15.68 -2.65
CA THR A 585 19.84 16.09 -3.80
C THR A 585 18.44 15.48 -3.70
N ALA A 586 17.50 16.11 -4.40
CA ALA A 586 16.14 15.62 -4.51
C ALA A 586 15.64 15.77 -5.96
N LYS A 587 14.56 15.07 -6.28
CA LYS A 587 13.87 15.17 -7.56
C LYS A 587 12.50 15.80 -7.36
N VAL A 588 12.19 16.79 -8.18
CA VAL A 588 10.87 17.39 -8.23
C VAL A 588 10.10 16.79 -9.39
N ARG A 589 8.90 16.29 -9.10
CA ARG A 589 7.96 15.79 -10.12
C ARG A 589 6.75 16.69 -10.13
N VAL A 590 6.39 17.20 -11.30
CA VAL A 590 5.21 18.05 -11.49
C VAL A 590 4.29 17.40 -12.52
N TYR A 591 3.08 17.09 -12.09
CA TYR A 591 2.00 16.53 -12.88
C TYR A 591 0.95 17.60 -13.16
N ALA A 592 0.38 17.56 -14.36
CA ALA A 592 -0.76 18.39 -14.73
C ALA A 592 -1.84 17.52 -15.38
N THR A 593 -3.08 17.63 -14.91
CA THR A 593 -4.23 16.99 -15.56
C THR A 593 -4.89 18.01 -16.48
N ASN A 594 -5.09 17.69 -17.75
CA ASN A 594 -5.69 18.61 -18.72
C ASN A 594 -6.87 17.99 -19.45
N TYR A 595 -7.72 18.85 -20.01
CA TYR A 595 -8.76 18.42 -20.95
C TYR A 595 -8.23 18.37 -22.38
N ASN A 596 -8.79 17.44 -23.17
CA ASN A 596 -8.68 17.39 -24.62
C ASN A 596 -9.95 16.77 -25.22
N VAL A 597 -10.12 16.85 -26.54
CA VAL A 597 -11.28 16.29 -27.24
C VAL A 597 -10.82 15.14 -28.12
N LEU A 598 -11.31 13.93 -27.85
CA LEU A 598 -11.14 12.76 -28.71
C LEU A 598 -12.31 12.71 -29.70
N ARG A 599 -12.01 12.83 -30.99
CA ARG A 599 -12.99 12.72 -32.08
C ARG A 599 -12.93 11.35 -32.70
N ILE A 600 -14.09 10.71 -32.86
CA ILE A 600 -14.21 9.41 -33.51
C ILE A 600 -15.19 9.53 -34.66
N MET A 601 -14.71 9.36 -35.89
CA MET A 601 -15.49 9.47 -37.11
C MET A 601 -14.97 8.51 -38.17
N SER A 602 -15.89 7.92 -38.95
CA SER A 602 -15.56 7.06 -40.09
C SER A 602 -14.59 5.91 -39.77
N GLY A 603 -14.72 5.30 -38.59
CA GLY A 603 -13.87 4.16 -38.20
C GLY A 603 -12.51 4.53 -37.63
N MET A 604 -12.19 5.83 -37.47
CA MET A 604 -10.91 6.33 -36.99
C MET A 604 -11.10 7.30 -35.82
N GLY A 605 -10.17 7.28 -34.88
CA GLY A 605 -10.15 8.16 -33.71
C GLY A 605 -8.87 8.97 -33.64
N GLY A 606 -8.96 10.23 -33.21
CA GLY A 606 -7.80 11.10 -33.02
C GLY A 606 -8.09 12.29 -32.11
N LEU A 607 -7.03 12.84 -31.52
CA LEU A 607 -7.11 14.04 -30.69
C LEU A 607 -7.39 15.28 -31.54
N ALA A 608 -8.25 16.17 -31.07
CA ALA A 608 -8.55 17.43 -31.74
C ALA A 608 -7.41 18.45 -31.60
N TYR A 609 -6.67 18.41 -30.49
CA TYR A 609 -5.57 19.34 -30.20
C TYR A 609 -4.30 18.56 -29.85
N SER A 610 -3.20 18.91 -30.50
CA SER A 610 -1.87 18.35 -30.20
C SER A 610 -1.09 19.17 -29.18
N ASN A 611 -1.31 20.50 -29.18
CA ASN A 611 -0.61 21.49 -28.34
C ASN A 611 -1.59 22.57 -27.86
#